data_AF-A0A497SDA2-F1
#
_entry.id   AF-A0A497SDA2-F1
#
_cell.length_a   1.000
_cell.length_b   1.000
_cell.length_c   1.000
_cell.angle_alpha   90.00
_cell.angle_beta   90.00
_cell.angle_gamma   90.00
#
_symmetry.space_group_name_H-M   'P 1'
#
loop_
_entity.id
_entity.type
_entity.pdbx_description
1 polymer ?
#
loop_
_entity_poly.entity_id
_entity_poly.type
_entity_poly.pdbx_seq_one_letter_code
_entity_poly.pdbx_strand_id
1 'polypeptide(L)'
;MDKYVVRGVKKLFSLTRTKIRLAKDSNTILTRPNPLPIIEFLSDEKIGTVDKCEEYREKLKKSLDFSNQMSVAITVFELLDIIEGVKYKFEPEEYLTLIKFDELKRIEREAIKNSLRLNLLLLSEDILDGINLYIGNNSPEDAIHLGRVVSNIAFLLNFLFHSDYFYNNGKNGKFTNFAVSQGHKTLIGNAVYFSLGVFGANLL
;
A
#
# COMPACT_ATOMS: atom_id res chain seq x y z
N MET A 1 -15.74 10.98 9.25
CA MET A 1 -14.43 10.79 8.59
C MET A 1 -13.74 12.14 8.44
N ASP A 2 -12.43 12.20 8.66
CA ASP A 2 -11.66 13.43 8.44
C ASP A 2 -11.74 13.91 6.97
N LYS A 3 -11.82 15.23 6.76
CA LYS A 3 -12.02 15.82 5.43
C LYS A 3 -10.85 15.57 4.47
N TYR A 4 -9.63 15.46 5.00
CA TYR A 4 -8.43 15.19 4.21
C TYR A 4 -8.36 13.73 3.79
N VAL A 5 -8.81 12.80 4.64
CA VAL A 5 -8.97 11.38 4.27
C VAL A 5 -9.96 11.24 3.11
N VAL A 6 -11.15 11.86 3.20
CA VAL A 6 -12.15 11.84 2.12
C VAL A 6 -11.60 12.41 0.81
N ARG A 7 -10.88 13.54 0.87
CA ARG A 7 -10.23 14.14 -0.30
C ARG A 7 -9.12 13.25 -0.85
N GLY A 8 -8.37 12.58 0.01
CA GLY A 8 -7.34 11.60 -0.33
C GLY A 8 -7.89 10.43 -1.13
N VAL A 9 -8.96 9.80 -0.64
CA VAL A 9 -9.64 8.70 -1.33
C VAL A 9 -10.15 9.13 -2.71
N LYS A 10 -10.77 10.31 -2.81
CA LYS A 10 -11.23 10.85 -4.11
C LYS A 10 -10.06 11.08 -5.08
N LYS A 11 -8.93 11.59 -4.59
CA LYS A 11 -7.71 11.78 -5.39
C LYS A 11 -7.14 10.43 -5.83
N LEU A 12 -7.20 9.42 -4.96
CA LEU A 12 -6.75 8.06 -5.26
C LEU A 12 -7.59 7.43 -6.38
N PHE A 13 -8.93 7.50 -6.32
CA PHE A 13 -9.80 7.07 -7.43
C PHE A 13 -9.45 7.74 -8.77
N SER A 14 -9.17 9.04 -8.73
CA SER A 14 -8.75 9.78 -9.93
C SER A 14 -7.40 9.30 -10.45
N LEU A 15 -6.45 9.02 -9.55
CA LEU A 15 -5.14 8.49 -9.91
C LEU A 15 -5.26 7.09 -10.50
N THR A 16 -6.01 6.18 -9.87
CA THR A 16 -6.26 4.83 -10.35
C THR A 16 -6.87 4.84 -11.76
N ARG A 17 -7.85 5.72 -12.02
CA ARG A 17 -8.41 5.91 -13.38
C ARG A 17 -7.31 6.27 -14.38
N THR A 18 -6.45 7.22 -14.02
CA THR A 18 -5.34 7.64 -14.89
C THR A 18 -4.35 6.49 -15.14
N LYS A 19 -3.98 5.72 -14.12
CA LYS A 19 -3.04 4.60 -14.27
C LYS A 19 -3.62 3.47 -15.12
N ILE A 20 -4.89 3.13 -14.95
CA ILE A 20 -5.59 2.17 -15.83
C ILE A 20 -5.56 2.64 -17.29
N ARG A 21 -5.89 3.92 -17.55
CA ARG A 21 -5.86 4.48 -18.90
C ARG A 21 -4.45 4.38 -19.51
N LEU A 22 -3.42 4.80 -18.77
CA LEU A 22 -2.03 4.71 -19.24
C LEU A 22 -1.60 3.25 -19.48
N ALA A 23 -2.10 2.30 -18.69
CA ALA A 23 -1.86 0.88 -18.90
C ALA A 23 -2.44 0.41 -20.24
N LYS A 24 -3.69 0.82 -20.55
CA LYS A 24 -4.36 0.55 -21.84
C LYS A 24 -3.60 1.20 -23.01
N ASP A 25 -3.25 2.48 -22.88
CA ASP A 25 -2.48 3.22 -23.89
C ASP A 25 -1.11 2.54 -24.17
N SER A 26 -0.57 1.82 -23.17
CA SER A 26 0.69 1.08 -23.25
C SER A 26 0.53 -0.42 -23.57
N ASN A 27 -0.65 -0.85 -24.03
CA ASN A 27 -0.97 -2.25 -24.35
C ASN A 27 -0.67 -3.23 -23.19
N THR A 28 -0.97 -2.82 -21.97
CA THR A 28 -0.96 -3.67 -20.78
C THR A 28 -2.29 -4.41 -20.70
N ILE A 29 -2.25 -5.75 -20.71
CA ILE A 29 -3.45 -6.59 -20.67
C ILE A 29 -3.64 -7.18 -19.28
N LEU A 30 -2.59 -7.82 -18.76
CA LEU A 30 -2.59 -8.49 -17.46
C LEU A 30 -2.04 -7.57 -16.37
N THR A 31 -2.53 -7.77 -15.15
CA THR A 31 -1.93 -7.16 -13.97
C THR A 31 -0.61 -7.86 -13.61
N ARG A 32 0.19 -7.23 -12.75
CA ARG A 32 1.37 -7.85 -12.13
C ARG A 32 1.42 -7.49 -10.63
N PRO A 33 1.14 -8.42 -9.69
CA PRO A 33 0.87 -9.84 -9.91
C PRO A 33 -0.49 -10.10 -10.58
N ASN A 34 -0.71 -11.34 -11.01
CA ASN A 34 -1.98 -11.79 -11.58
C ASN A 34 -2.40 -13.10 -10.88
N PRO A 35 -3.41 -13.08 -10.01
CA PRO A 35 -4.29 -11.94 -9.66
C PRO A 35 -3.63 -10.89 -8.73
N LEU A 36 -4.33 -9.78 -8.50
CA LEU A 36 -3.97 -8.73 -7.54
C LEU A 36 -4.14 -9.22 -6.09
N PRO A 37 -3.04 -9.30 -5.30
CA PRO A 37 -3.02 -10.09 -4.08
C PRO A 37 -3.73 -9.44 -2.88
N ILE A 38 -3.74 -8.12 -2.76
CA ILE A 38 -4.43 -7.46 -1.65
C ILE A 38 -5.93 -7.56 -1.84
N ILE A 39 -6.40 -7.41 -3.08
CA ILE A 39 -7.82 -7.57 -3.41
C ILE A 39 -8.27 -9.01 -3.18
N GLU A 40 -7.47 -9.99 -3.61
CA GLU A 40 -7.74 -11.41 -3.34
C GLU A 40 -7.80 -11.67 -1.83
N PHE A 41 -6.88 -11.09 -1.05
CA PHE A 41 -6.84 -11.26 0.40
C PHE A 41 -8.01 -10.60 1.14
N LEU A 42 -8.37 -9.36 0.80
CA LEU A 42 -9.36 -8.57 1.55
C LEU A 42 -10.81 -8.81 1.11
N SER A 43 -11.01 -9.15 -0.16
CA SER A 43 -12.34 -9.21 -0.78
C SER A 43 -12.63 -10.54 -1.49
N ASP A 44 -11.68 -11.48 -1.52
CA ASP A 44 -11.79 -12.78 -2.22
C ASP A 44 -12.09 -12.64 -3.73
N GLU A 45 -11.72 -11.50 -4.31
CA GLU A 45 -11.96 -11.15 -5.71
C GLU A 45 -10.70 -11.38 -6.56
N LYS A 46 -10.83 -12.15 -7.64
CA LYS A 46 -9.69 -12.51 -8.52
C LYS A 46 -9.60 -11.60 -9.73
N ILE A 47 -8.82 -10.54 -9.58
CA ILE A 47 -8.60 -9.52 -10.62
C ILE A 47 -7.24 -9.72 -11.27
N GLY A 48 -7.24 -10.07 -12.55
CA GLY A 48 -6.03 -10.40 -13.30
C GLY A 48 -5.77 -9.57 -14.56
N THR A 49 -6.70 -8.68 -14.92
CA THR A 49 -6.64 -7.91 -16.16
C THR A 49 -6.90 -6.43 -15.92
N VAL A 50 -6.38 -5.58 -16.81
CA VAL A 50 -6.57 -4.13 -16.75
C VAL A 50 -8.06 -3.76 -16.91
N ASP A 51 -8.82 -4.49 -17.72
CA ASP A 51 -10.27 -4.26 -17.86
C ASP A 51 -11.03 -4.59 -16.58
N LYS A 52 -10.72 -5.73 -15.93
CA LYS A 52 -11.31 -6.06 -14.63
C LYS A 52 -10.94 -5.04 -13.54
N CYS A 53 -9.75 -4.43 -13.61
CA CYS A 53 -9.39 -3.33 -12.71
C CYS A 53 -10.30 -2.11 -12.90
N GLU A 54 -10.69 -1.79 -14.14
CA GLU A 54 -11.61 -0.69 -14.42
C GLU A 54 -13.01 -0.94 -13.87
N GLU A 55 -13.55 -2.14 -14.14
CA GLU A 55 -14.83 -2.59 -13.63
C GLU A 55 -14.86 -2.58 -12.09
N TYR A 56 -13.83 -3.15 -11.47
CA TYR A 56 -13.73 -3.21 -10.02
C TYR A 56 -13.59 -1.84 -9.38
N ARG A 57 -12.82 -0.92 -9.98
CA ARG A 57 -12.75 0.48 -9.52
C ARG A 57 -14.14 1.13 -9.48
N GLU A 58 -15.00 0.89 -10.47
CA GLU A 58 -16.38 1.40 -10.45
C GLU A 58 -17.25 0.70 -9.39
N LYS A 59 -17.04 -0.60 -9.16
CA LYS A 59 -17.68 -1.34 -8.05
C LYS A 59 -17.33 -0.69 -6.70
N LEU A 60 -16.04 -0.49 -6.42
CA LEU A 60 -15.55 0.17 -5.20
C LEU A 60 -16.15 1.56 -5.01
N LYS A 61 -16.21 2.36 -6.09
CA LYS A 61 -16.80 3.70 -6.02
C LYS A 61 -18.28 3.69 -5.62
N LYS A 62 -19.04 2.68 -6.05
CA LYS A 62 -20.47 2.53 -5.73
C LYS A 62 -20.69 1.97 -4.32
N SER A 63 -19.81 1.10 -3.85
CA SER A 63 -19.95 0.43 -2.54
C SER A 63 -19.25 1.15 -1.39
N LEU A 64 -18.42 2.16 -1.66
CA LEU A 64 -17.70 2.90 -0.63
C LEU A 64 -18.63 3.65 0.33
N ASP A 65 -18.54 3.29 1.61
CA ASP A 65 -19.23 3.99 2.70
C ASP A 65 -18.23 4.82 3.52
N PHE A 66 -18.28 6.14 3.37
CA PHE A 66 -17.42 7.07 4.12
C PHE A 66 -17.76 7.17 5.62
N SER A 67 -18.89 6.62 6.07
CA SER A 67 -19.21 6.51 7.50
C SER A 67 -18.50 5.34 8.17
N ASN A 68 -18.12 4.32 7.39
CA ASN A 68 -17.42 3.13 7.86
C ASN A 68 -15.90 3.23 7.61
N GLN A 69 -15.12 3.28 8.70
CA GLN A 69 -13.66 3.40 8.63
C GLN A 69 -12.99 2.22 7.91
N MET A 70 -13.49 1.00 8.15
CA MET A 70 -12.96 -0.21 7.51
C MET A 70 -13.25 -0.23 6.01
N SER A 71 -14.47 0.19 5.61
CA SER A 71 -14.82 0.32 4.18
C SER A 71 -13.86 1.27 3.45
N VAL A 72 -13.54 2.41 4.06
CA VAL A 72 -12.56 3.36 3.52
C VAL A 72 -11.16 2.75 3.45
N ALA A 73 -10.71 2.09 4.52
CA ALA A 73 -9.36 1.54 4.60
C ALA A 73 -9.12 0.43 3.55
N ILE A 74 -10.07 -0.51 3.43
CA ILE A 74 -10.03 -1.57 2.41
C ILE A 74 -9.98 -0.94 1.02
N THR A 75 -10.90 0.00 0.73
CA THR A 75 -10.95 0.67 -0.58
C THR A 75 -9.62 1.36 -0.93
N VAL A 76 -8.97 2.00 0.04
CA VAL A 76 -7.65 2.61 -0.17
C VAL A 76 -6.62 1.56 -0.57
N PHE A 77 -6.50 0.47 0.18
CA PHE A 77 -5.51 -0.57 -0.12
C PHE A 77 -5.77 -1.27 -1.46
N GLU A 78 -7.01 -1.57 -1.79
CA GLU A 78 -7.37 -2.17 -3.08
C GLU A 78 -7.10 -1.23 -4.26
N LEU A 79 -7.32 0.08 -4.10
CA LEU A 79 -6.96 1.05 -5.14
C LEU A 79 -5.44 1.18 -5.35
N LEU A 80 -4.64 1.02 -4.29
CA LEU A 80 -3.18 0.98 -4.40
C LEU A 80 -2.71 -0.30 -5.09
N ASP A 81 -3.35 -1.43 -4.78
CA ASP A 81 -3.07 -2.73 -5.43
C ASP A 81 -3.33 -2.67 -6.93
N ILE A 82 -4.45 -2.06 -7.35
CA ILE A 82 -4.70 -1.78 -8.78
C ILE A 82 -3.58 -0.92 -9.37
N ILE A 83 -3.20 0.18 -8.70
CA ILE A 83 -2.18 1.10 -9.22
C ILE A 83 -0.86 0.37 -9.45
N GLU A 84 -0.33 -0.36 -8.45
CA GLU A 84 0.91 -1.10 -8.61
C GLU A 84 0.77 -2.20 -9.67
N GLY A 85 -0.38 -2.87 -9.66
CA GLY A 85 -0.71 -3.96 -10.57
C GLY A 85 -0.70 -3.60 -12.05
N VAL A 86 -1.00 -2.35 -12.41
CA VAL A 86 -1.12 -1.92 -13.81
C VAL A 86 0.03 -1.04 -14.29
N LYS A 87 0.83 -0.46 -13.39
CA LYS A 87 1.77 0.61 -13.76
C LYS A 87 3.10 0.16 -14.38
N TYR A 88 3.40 -1.13 -14.27
CA TYR A 88 4.72 -1.72 -14.52
C TYR A 88 5.28 -1.60 -15.95
N LYS A 89 4.46 -1.29 -16.97
CA LYS A 89 4.94 -1.12 -18.36
C LYS A 89 5.22 0.32 -18.78
N PHE A 90 4.72 1.30 -18.03
CA PHE A 90 4.75 2.71 -18.45
C PHE A 90 5.33 3.66 -17.41
N GLU A 91 5.44 3.23 -16.16
CA GLU A 91 6.15 4.02 -15.15
C GLU A 91 7.66 3.83 -15.27
N PRO A 92 8.44 4.92 -15.12
CA PRO A 92 9.87 4.85 -14.86
C PRO A 92 10.22 3.92 -13.68
N GLU A 93 11.37 3.27 -13.75
CA GLU A 93 11.83 2.29 -12.76
C GLU A 93 11.92 2.87 -11.35
N GLU A 94 12.28 4.16 -11.22
CA GLU A 94 12.36 4.84 -9.93
C GLU A 94 11.01 5.00 -9.21
N TYR A 95 9.89 4.83 -9.92
CA TYR A 95 8.55 4.82 -9.34
C TYR A 95 8.05 3.41 -9.08
N LEU A 96 8.76 2.37 -9.50
CA LEU A 96 8.48 0.98 -9.13
C LEU A 96 9.05 0.69 -7.74
N THR A 97 8.69 -0.46 -7.18
CA THR A 97 9.29 -0.91 -5.92
C THR A 97 10.77 -1.24 -6.14
N LEU A 98 11.64 -0.70 -5.29
CA LEU A 98 13.09 -0.80 -5.45
C LEU A 98 13.70 -2.04 -4.78
N ILE A 99 12.99 -2.63 -3.82
CA ILE A 99 13.40 -3.86 -3.14
C ILE A 99 12.67 -5.09 -3.68
N LYS A 100 13.26 -6.27 -3.47
CA LYS A 100 12.70 -7.56 -3.87
C LYS A 100 12.02 -8.28 -2.71
N PHE A 101 11.19 -9.27 -3.03
CA PHE A 101 10.49 -10.07 -2.02
C PHE A 101 11.44 -10.82 -1.08
N ASP A 102 12.58 -11.30 -1.59
CA ASP A 102 13.60 -11.96 -0.76
C ASP A 102 14.24 -11.01 0.27
N GLU A 103 14.28 -9.73 -0.04
CA GLU A 103 14.77 -8.71 0.90
C GLU A 103 13.76 -8.49 2.04
N LEU A 104 12.46 -8.48 1.75
CA LEU A 104 11.42 -8.46 2.78
C LEU A 104 11.47 -9.69 3.69
N LYS A 105 11.72 -10.88 3.13
CA LYS A 105 11.95 -12.10 3.94
C LYS A 105 13.18 -11.98 4.83
N ARG A 106 14.26 -11.37 4.34
CA ARG A 106 15.47 -11.13 5.15
C ARG A 106 15.15 -10.19 6.32
N ILE A 107 14.43 -9.11 6.05
CA ILE A 107 13.98 -8.12 7.04
C ILE A 107 13.13 -8.79 8.12
N GLU A 108 12.16 -9.62 7.75
CA GLU A 108 11.32 -10.34 8.74
C GLU A 108 12.13 -11.29 9.61
N ARG A 109 13.05 -12.07 9.03
CA ARG A 109 13.92 -12.96 9.83
C ARG A 109 14.74 -12.19 10.85
N GLU A 110 15.28 -11.04 10.44
CA GLU A 110 16.03 -10.15 11.32
C GLU A 110 15.15 -9.56 12.42
N ALA A 111 13.94 -9.13 12.06
CA ALA A 111 12.96 -8.60 12.99
C ALA A 111 12.55 -9.64 14.04
N ILE A 112 12.26 -10.87 13.62
CA ILE A 112 11.92 -11.98 14.53
C ILE A 112 13.10 -12.29 15.46
N LYS A 113 14.31 -12.44 14.92
CA LYS A 113 15.50 -12.81 15.69
C LYS A 113 15.80 -11.80 16.81
N ASN A 114 15.59 -10.52 16.53
CA ASN A 114 15.95 -9.44 17.43
C ASN A 114 14.72 -8.79 18.11
N SER A 115 13.51 -9.34 17.91
CA SER A 115 12.25 -8.76 18.38
C SER A 115 12.06 -7.29 17.98
N LEU A 116 12.46 -6.93 16.76
CA LEU A 116 12.41 -5.56 16.25
C LEU A 116 11.04 -5.23 15.65
N ARG A 117 10.72 -3.94 15.70
CA ARG A 117 9.60 -3.33 14.97
C ARG A 117 10.01 -3.00 13.54
N LEU A 118 9.08 -3.08 12.61
CA LEU A 118 9.20 -2.50 11.28
C LEU A 118 8.55 -1.11 11.26
N ASN A 119 9.28 -0.12 10.75
CA ASN A 119 8.85 1.27 10.67
C ASN A 119 8.69 1.64 9.20
N LEU A 120 7.51 2.12 8.82
CA LEU A 120 7.30 2.74 7.52
C LEU A 120 7.38 4.27 7.64
N LEU A 121 8.38 4.85 7.00
CA LEU A 121 8.61 6.29 6.94
C LEU A 121 7.99 6.84 5.66
N LEU A 122 6.79 7.41 5.77
CA LEU A 122 6.07 8.06 4.67
C LEU A 122 6.50 9.52 4.55
N LEU A 123 7.42 9.82 3.63
CA LEU A 123 7.96 11.17 3.43
C LEU A 123 8.46 11.81 4.75
N SER A 124 8.94 10.99 5.68
CA SER A 124 9.51 11.40 6.98
C SER A 124 11.01 11.12 6.96
N GLU A 125 11.77 12.06 7.48
CA GLU A 125 13.22 11.93 7.69
C GLU A 125 13.54 11.42 9.10
N ASP A 126 12.52 11.23 9.94
CA ASP A 126 12.68 10.82 11.34
C ASP A 126 12.91 9.30 11.41
N ILE A 127 14.17 8.91 11.56
CA ILE A 127 14.55 7.52 11.83
C ILE A 127 14.01 7.10 13.21
N LEU A 128 13.44 5.90 13.27
CA LEU A 128 12.85 5.33 14.47
C LEU A 128 13.60 4.07 14.89
N ASP A 129 13.54 3.73 16.17
CA ASP A 129 14.07 2.47 16.68
C ASP A 129 13.41 1.27 15.98
N GLY A 130 14.23 0.37 15.43
CA GLY A 130 13.80 -0.78 14.63
C GLY A 130 14.28 -0.71 13.17
N ILE A 131 13.63 -1.48 12.30
CA ILE A 131 13.97 -1.53 10.87
C ILE A 131 13.16 -0.47 10.14
N ASN A 132 13.83 0.45 9.43
CA ASN A 132 13.17 1.56 8.74
C ASN A 132 13.04 1.29 7.23
N LEU A 133 11.80 1.28 6.71
CA LEU A 133 11.47 1.31 5.30
C LEU A 133 10.99 2.71 4.92
N TYR A 134 11.56 3.30 3.89
CA TYR A 134 11.23 4.67 3.47
C TYR A 134 10.48 4.70 2.14
N ILE A 135 9.46 5.55 2.05
CA ILE A 135 8.82 5.95 0.80
C ILE A 135 8.97 7.46 0.59
N GLY A 136 9.59 7.85 -0.51
CA GLY A 136 9.80 9.25 -0.91
C GLY A 136 10.99 9.44 -1.84
N ASN A 137 11.34 10.69 -2.14
CA ASN A 137 12.39 10.99 -3.12
C ASN A 137 13.81 10.76 -2.58
N ASN A 138 14.09 11.25 -1.37
CA ASN A 138 15.42 11.26 -0.77
C ASN A 138 15.39 10.39 0.49
N SER A 139 15.80 9.13 0.36
CA SER A 139 15.85 8.21 1.50
C SER A 139 16.87 8.68 2.53
N PRO A 140 16.52 8.69 3.83
CA PRO A 140 17.50 8.82 4.91
C PRO A 140 18.56 7.72 4.82
N GLU A 141 19.78 8.00 5.29
CA GLU A 141 20.96 7.12 5.15
C GLU A 141 20.75 5.72 5.74
N ASP A 142 20.05 5.64 6.89
CA ASP A 142 19.81 4.38 7.61
C ASP A 142 18.45 3.72 7.27
N ALA A 143 17.76 4.20 6.23
CA ALA A 143 16.48 3.64 5.80
C ALA A 143 16.61 2.84 4.50
N ILE A 144 15.91 1.70 4.45
CA ILE A 144 15.78 0.89 3.25
C ILE A 144 14.76 1.55 2.33
N HIS A 145 15.17 1.96 1.14
CA HIS A 145 14.32 2.69 0.21
C HIS A 145 13.32 1.74 -0.49
N LEU A 146 12.05 1.77 -0.09
CA LEU A 146 11.01 0.94 -0.69
C LEU A 146 10.59 1.43 -2.07
N GLY A 147 10.54 2.76 -2.26
CA GLY A 147 10.22 3.39 -3.53
C GLY A 147 9.92 4.89 -3.38
N ARG A 148 9.67 5.57 -4.50
CA ARG A 148 9.45 7.03 -4.48
C ARG A 148 8.00 7.45 -4.30
N VAL A 149 7.04 6.56 -4.54
CA VAL A 149 5.61 6.89 -4.50
C VAL A 149 4.88 6.06 -3.45
N VAL A 150 3.89 6.68 -2.80
CA VAL A 150 3.10 6.06 -1.73
C VAL A 150 2.44 4.74 -2.16
N SER A 151 2.13 4.58 -3.45
CA SER A 151 1.54 3.33 -3.94
C SER A 151 2.47 2.11 -3.85
N ASN A 152 3.79 2.29 -3.77
CA ASN A 152 4.74 1.19 -3.54
C ASN A 152 4.49 0.46 -2.21
N ILE A 153 3.73 1.07 -1.29
CA ILE A 153 3.27 0.40 -0.07
C ILE A 153 2.45 -0.87 -0.36
N ALA A 154 1.77 -0.99 -1.50
CA ALA A 154 1.00 -2.20 -1.81
C ALA A 154 1.89 -3.46 -1.88
N PHE A 155 3.13 -3.32 -2.34
CA PHE A 155 4.09 -4.42 -2.31
C PHE A 155 4.42 -4.86 -0.87
N LEU A 156 4.60 -3.90 0.03
CA LEU A 156 4.82 -4.15 1.46
C LEU A 156 3.57 -4.73 2.13
N LEU A 157 2.38 -4.18 1.87
CA LEU A 157 1.12 -4.65 2.45
C LEU A 157 0.85 -6.11 2.11
N ASN A 158 1.05 -6.50 0.85
CA ASN A 158 0.97 -7.90 0.44
C ASN A 158 1.88 -8.78 1.30
N PHE A 159 3.13 -8.37 1.54
CA PHE A 159 4.03 -9.09 2.42
C PHE A 159 3.54 -9.14 3.88
N LEU A 160 3.13 -7.99 4.43
CA LEU A 160 2.70 -7.89 5.82
C LEU A 160 1.47 -8.76 6.12
N PHE A 161 0.47 -8.80 5.23
CA PHE A 161 -0.72 -9.63 5.44
C PHE A 161 -0.42 -11.13 5.52
N HIS A 162 0.71 -11.58 4.98
CA HIS A 162 1.13 -12.98 5.00
C HIS A 162 2.23 -13.27 6.04
N SER A 163 2.55 -12.30 6.90
CA SER A 163 3.54 -12.45 7.97
C SER A 163 2.86 -12.68 9.31
N ASP A 164 3.08 -13.85 9.93
CA ASP A 164 2.57 -14.13 11.28
C ASP A 164 3.23 -13.26 12.37
N TYR A 165 4.36 -12.62 12.05
CA TYR A 165 5.05 -11.71 12.97
C TYR A 165 4.50 -10.28 12.89
N PHE A 166 4.15 -9.82 11.69
CA PHE A 166 3.67 -8.47 11.44
C PHE A 166 2.14 -8.35 11.31
N TYR A 167 1.42 -9.46 11.22
CA TYR A 167 -0.03 -9.46 11.09
C TYR A 167 -0.65 -10.64 11.83
N ASN A 168 -1.62 -10.34 12.69
CA ASN A 168 -2.38 -11.37 13.39
C ASN A 168 -3.56 -11.83 12.52
N ASN A 169 -3.51 -13.05 11.98
CA ASN A 169 -4.56 -13.63 11.14
C ASN A 169 -5.87 -14.03 11.87
N GLY A 170 -6.05 -13.64 13.14
CA GLY A 170 -7.29 -13.91 13.90
C GLY A 170 -8.50 -13.10 13.43
N LYS A 171 -9.66 -13.29 14.11
CA LYS A 171 -10.97 -12.67 13.76
C LYS A 171 -10.97 -11.15 13.58
N ASN A 172 -9.97 -10.44 14.10
CA ASN A 172 -9.82 -8.99 14.01
C ASN A 172 -8.44 -8.65 13.46
N GLY A 173 -8.14 -9.13 12.25
CA GLY A 173 -6.79 -9.06 11.71
C GLY A 173 -6.18 -7.66 11.80
N LYS A 174 -5.01 -7.57 12.42
CA LYS A 174 -4.33 -6.31 12.75
C LYS A 174 -2.84 -6.46 12.58
N PHE A 175 -2.21 -5.38 12.13
CA PHE A 175 -0.77 -5.26 12.15
C PHE A 175 -0.23 -5.32 13.59
N THR A 176 0.87 -6.03 13.74
CA THR A 176 1.67 -6.17 14.96
C THR A 176 3.10 -5.78 14.65
N ASN A 177 3.84 -5.24 15.62
CA ASN A 177 5.25 -4.86 15.43
C ASN A 177 5.48 -3.97 14.19
N PHE A 178 4.50 -3.12 13.86
CA PHE A 178 4.54 -2.25 12.69
C PHE A 178 4.08 -0.84 13.08
N ALA A 179 4.89 0.15 12.71
CA ALA A 179 4.56 1.55 12.91
C ALA A 179 4.77 2.38 11.66
N VAL A 180 4.11 3.52 11.62
CA VAL A 180 4.14 4.43 10.48
C VAL A 180 4.39 5.83 10.99
N SER A 181 5.45 6.47 10.48
CA SER A 181 5.67 7.90 10.64
C SER A 181 5.27 8.60 9.34
N GLN A 182 4.56 9.72 9.45
CA GLN A 182 4.20 10.54 8.30
C GLN A 182 4.78 11.95 8.43
N GLY A 183 5.76 12.26 7.59
CA GLY A 183 6.34 13.60 7.51
C GLY A 183 5.44 14.52 6.70
N HIS A 184 5.73 14.67 5.40
CA HIS A 184 4.93 15.56 4.56
C HIS A 184 3.51 15.03 4.29
N LYS A 185 2.49 15.78 4.73
CA LYS A 185 1.07 15.40 4.63
C LYS A 185 0.48 15.69 3.25
N THR A 186 0.52 14.71 2.36
CA THR A 186 -0.21 14.74 1.08
C THR A 186 -1.64 14.19 1.23
N LEU A 187 -2.54 14.53 0.29
CA LEU A 187 -3.91 14.00 0.32
C LEU A 187 -3.95 12.46 0.27
N ILE A 188 -3.20 11.85 -0.66
CA ILE A 188 -3.12 10.39 -0.76
C ILE A 188 -2.43 9.81 0.48
N GLY A 189 -1.31 10.42 0.91
CA GLY A 189 -0.60 10.01 2.13
C GLY A 189 -1.51 9.96 3.36
N ASN A 190 -2.37 10.97 3.55
CA ASN A 190 -3.33 10.99 4.66
C ASN A 190 -4.35 9.85 4.61
N ALA A 191 -4.84 9.50 3.41
CA ALA A 191 -5.74 8.35 3.25
C ALA A 191 -5.02 7.03 3.55
N VAL A 192 -3.77 6.88 3.11
CA VAL A 192 -2.95 5.69 3.38
C VAL A 192 -2.61 5.58 4.87
N TYR A 193 -2.11 6.65 5.48
CA TYR A 193 -1.79 6.70 6.91
C TYR A 193 -3.00 6.36 7.79
N PHE A 194 -4.17 6.95 7.49
CA PHE A 194 -5.43 6.59 8.12
C PHE A 194 -5.75 5.09 7.99
N SER A 195 -5.61 4.53 6.78
CA SER A 195 -5.95 3.14 6.49
C SER A 195 -5.05 2.16 7.24
N LEU A 196 -3.75 2.47 7.34
CA LEU A 196 -2.80 1.68 8.14
C LEU A 196 -3.20 1.66 9.62
N GLY A 197 -3.65 2.79 10.18
CA GLY A 197 -4.15 2.86 11.55
C GLY A 197 -5.42 2.05 11.78
N VAL A 198 -6.36 2.05 10.82
CA VAL A 198 -7.56 1.19 10.89
C VAL A 198 -7.20 -0.29 10.95
N PHE A 199 -6.15 -0.70 10.22
CA PHE A 199 -5.59 -2.05 10.29
C PHE A 199 -4.63 -2.27 11.48
N GLY A 200 -4.55 -1.34 12.43
CA GLY A 200 -3.84 -1.54 13.69
C GLY A 200 -2.35 -1.15 13.70
N ALA A 201 -1.83 -0.52 12.64
CA ALA A 201 -0.49 0.03 12.68
C ALA A 201 -0.36 1.12 13.74
N ASN A 202 0.79 1.19 14.42
CA ASN A 202 1.07 2.27 15.35
C ASN A 202 1.40 3.57 14.59
N LEU A 203 0.52 4.56 14.68
CA LEU A 203 0.65 5.83 13.97
C LEU A 203 1.40 6.86 14.83
N LEU A 204 2.52 7.38 14.29
CA LEU A 204 3.43 8.35 14.93
C LEU A 204 3.37 9.73 14.28
#